data_AF-A0A7C6WX13-F1
#
_entry.id   AF-A0A7C6WX13-F1
#
_cell.length_a   1.000
_cell.length_b   1.000
_cell.length_c   1.000
_cell.angle_alpha   90.00
_cell.angle_beta   90.00
_cell.angle_gamma   90.00
#
_symmetry.space_group_name_H-M   'P 1'
#
loop_
_entity.id
_entity.type
_entity.pdbx_description
1 polymer ?
#
loop_
_entity_poly.entity_id
_entity_poly.type
_entity_poly.pdbx_seq_one_letter_code
_entity_poly.pdbx_strand_id
1 'polypeptide(L)' 'MESLLRKAARCADAAEAYCVTSEEVPVSFEANRLKRLETKRTTGRALRVIRQGRIGLAASTVID' A
#
# COMPACT_ATOMS: atom_id res chain seq x y z
N MET A 1 7.61 -8.41 4.98
CA MET A 1 6.20 -8.74 5.29
C MET A 1 6.07 -9.65 6.50
N GLU A 2 6.89 -10.71 6.59
CA GLU A 2 6.86 -11.64 7.72
C GLU A 2 7.00 -10.98 9.10
N SER A 3 7.92 -10.02 9.26
CA SER A 3 8.11 -9.32 10.55
C SER A 3 6.85 -8.58 11.01
N LEU A 4 6.08 -8.00 10.08
CA LEU A 4 4.81 -7.34 10.35
C LEU A 4 3.73 -8.34 10.79
N LEU A 5 3.60 -9.44 10.04
CA LEU A 5 2.67 -10.53 10.38
C LEU A 5 3.01 -11.18 11.72
N ARG A 6 4.30 -11.42 12.01
CA ARG A 6 4.76 -11.95 13.31
C ARG A 6 4.42 -11.02 14.48
N LYS A 7 4.47 -9.69 14.28
CA LYS A 7 4.03 -8.72 15.29
C LYS A 7 2.51 -8.79 15.49
N ALA A 8 1.74 -8.82 14.40
CA ALA A 8 0.27 -8.89 14.44
C ALA A 8 -0.25 -10.18 15.10
N ALA A 9 0.40 -11.32 14.83
CA ALA A 9 0.03 -12.62 15.39
C ALA A 9 0.14 -12.70 16.93
N ARG A 10 0.81 -11.73 17.58
CA ARG A 10 0.88 -11.67 19.05
C ARG A 10 -0.40 -11.14 19.69
N CYS A 11 -1.26 -10.45 18.93
CA CYS A 11 -2.43 -9.76 19.48
C CYS A 11 -3.73 -9.99 18.68
N ALA A 12 -3.66 -10.58 17.50
CA ALA A 12 -4.81 -10.85 16.62
C ALA A 12 -5.02 -12.36 16.41
N ASP A 13 -6.27 -12.77 16.21
CA ASP A 13 -6.65 -14.15 15.90
C ASP A 13 -6.27 -14.52 14.46
N ALA A 14 -6.35 -13.55 13.55
CA ALA A 14 -5.87 -13.66 12.18
C ALA A 14 -5.32 -12.32 11.69
N ALA A 15 -4.36 -12.37 10.77
CA ALA A 15 -3.78 -11.20 10.14
C ALA A 15 -3.46 -11.47 8.67
N GLU A 16 -3.71 -10.47 7.83
CA GLU A 16 -3.36 -10.47 6.41
C GLU A 16 -2.60 -9.19 6.12
N ALA A 17 -1.50 -9.30 5.37
CA ALA A 17 -0.74 -8.15 4.95
C ALA A 17 -0.62 -8.11 3.43
N TYR A 18 -0.94 -6.95 2.87
CA TYR A 18 -0.96 -6.69 1.44
C TYR A 18 0.17 -5.71 1.07
N CYS A 19 0.77 -5.89 -0.10
CA CYS A 19 1.77 -4.97 -0.64
C CYS A 19 1.39 -4.64 -2.08
N VAL A 20 1.49 -3.36 -2.44
CA VAL A 20 1.36 -2.89 -3.80
C VAL A 20 2.62 -2.13 -4.19
N THR A 21 3.08 -2.37 -5.41
CA THR A 21 4.14 -1.59 -6.04
C THR A 21 3.64 -1.24 -7.43
N SER A 22 3.65 0.05 -7.78
CA SER A 22 3.29 0.52 -9.11
C SER A 22 4.27 1.56 -9.62
N GLU A 23 4.45 1.56 -10.93
CA GLU A 23 5.18 2.59 -11.67
C GLU A 23 4.34 2.99 -12.88
N GLU A 24 4.16 4.30 -13.07
CA GLU A 24 3.37 4.86 -14.14
C GLU A 24 4.13 6.02 -14.79
N VAL A 25 4.00 6.17 -16.10
CA VAL A 25 4.55 7.31 -16.85
C VAL A 25 3.41 8.09 -17.51
N PRO A 26 2.60 8.84 -16.72
CA PRO A 26 1.51 9.63 -17.28
C PRO A 26 2.02 10.75 -18.20
N VAL A 27 1.39 10.86 -19.36
CA VAL A 27 1.63 11.91 -20.35
C VAL A 27 0.36 12.73 -20.51
N SER A 28 0.47 14.06 -20.49
CA SER A 28 -0.64 14.96 -20.82
C SER A 28 -0.26 16.01 -21.85
N PHE A 29 -1.22 16.34 -22.71
CA PHE A 29 -1.12 17.35 -23.75
C PHE A 29 -2.14 18.46 -23.50
N GLU A 30 -1.82 19.68 -23.91
CA GLU A 30 -2.74 20.83 -23.92
C GLU A 30 -2.43 21.69 -25.14
N ALA A 31 -3.46 22.17 -25.84
CA ALA A 31 -3.33 22.90 -27.09
C ALA A 31 -2.39 22.19 -28.12
N ASN A 32 -2.53 20.86 -28.23
CA ASN A 32 -1.72 19.99 -29.09
C ASN A 32 -0.20 20.04 -28.81
N ARG A 33 0.20 20.45 -27.59
CA ARG A 33 1.59 20.45 -27.13
C ARG A 33 1.73 19.59 -25.87
N LEU A 34 2.90 18.95 -25.71
CA LEU A 34 3.22 18.19 -24.51
C LEU A 34 3.22 19.14 -23.31
N LYS A 35 2.34 18.89 -22.35
CA LYS A 35 2.20 19.67 -21.12
C LYS A 35 2.97 19.04 -19.96
N ARG A 36 2.89 17.72 -19.82
CA ARG A 36 3.46 17.00 -18.67
C ARG A 36 3.89 15.60 -19.06
N LEU A 37 5.09 15.24 -18.62
CA LEU A 37 5.63 13.89 -18.60
C LEU A 37 6.19 13.69 -17.19
N GLU A 38 5.68 12.71 -16.46
CA GLU A 38 6.13 12.42 -15.09
C GLU A 38 6.30 10.91 -14.92
N THR A 39 7.27 10.50 -14.10
CA THR A 39 7.35 9.14 -13.58
C THR A 39 6.77 9.12 -12.17
N LYS A 40 5.66 8.41 -11.96
CA LYS A 40 5.07 8.18 -10.65
C LYS A 40 5.44 6.78 -10.18
N ARG A 41 6.01 6.68 -8.97
CA ARG A 41 6.25 5.40 -8.29
C ARG A 41 5.49 5.39 -6.98
N THR A 42 4.72 4.34 -6.76
CA THR A 42 4.01 4.13 -5.49
C THR A 42 4.43 2.78 -4.93
N THR A 43 4.73 2.74 -3.64
CA THR A 43 4.81 1.48 -2.91
C THR A 43 4.03 1.64 -1.63
N GLY A 44 3.11 0.71 -1.38
CA GLY A 44 2.19 0.76 -0.27
C GLY A 44 2.05 -0.60 0.39
N ARG A 45 1.80 -0.58 1.69
CA ARG A 45 1.49 -1.78 2.47
C ARG A 45 0.21 -1.56 3.25
N ALA A 46 -0.59 -2.59 3.39
CA ALA A 46 -1.75 -2.61 4.27
C ALA A 46 -1.70 -3.84 5.19
N LEU A 47 -2.19 -3.68 6.41
CA LEU A 47 -2.37 -4.76 7.38
C LEU A 47 -3.84 -4.79 7.80
N ARG A 48 -4.49 -5.92 7.60
CA ARG A 48 -5.80 -6.23 8.16
C ARG A 48 -5.63 -7.25 9.28
N VAL A 49 -6.29 -7.01 10.41
CA VAL A 49 -6.30 -7.92 11.56
C VAL A 49 -7.73 -8.25 11.97
N ILE A 50 -7.94 -9.44 12.52
CA ILE A 50 -9.18 -9.88 13.13
C ILE A 50 -8.89 -10.23 14.59
N ARG A 51 -9.69 -9.68 15.52
CA ARG A 51 -9.60 -10.00 16.94
C ARG A 51 -10.99 -10.03 17.56
N GLN A 52 -11.38 -11.17 18.13
CA GLN A 52 -12.69 -11.40 18.75
C GLN A 52 -13.84 -11.01 17.81
N GLY A 53 -13.73 -11.38 16.53
CA GLY A 53 -14.71 -11.05 15.49
C GLY A 53 -14.69 -9.59 15.01
N ARG A 54 -13.80 -8.73 15.52
CA ARG A 54 -13.66 -7.33 15.10
C ARG A 54 -12.53 -7.17 14.10
N ILE A 55 -12.72 -6.33 13.09
CA ILE A 55 -11.75 -6.07 12.03
C ILE A 55 -11.06 -4.72 12.26
N GLY A 56 -9.73 -4.69 12.11
CA GLY A 56 -8.94 -3.46 12.04
C GLY A 56 -8.12 -3.43 10.75
N LEU A 57 -7.97 -2.24 10.15
CA LEU A 57 -7.18 -2.04 8.94
C LEU A 57 -6.34 -0.77 9.06
N ALA A 58 -5.07 -0.86 8.67
CA ALA A 58 -4.17 0.28 8.52
C ALA A 58 -3.36 0.13 7.23
N ALA A 59 -3.02 1.25 6.59
CA ALA A 59 -2.20 1.29 5.39
C ALA A 59 -1.16 2.41 5.47
N SER A 60 -0.02 2.21 4.82
CA SER A 60 1.08 3.18 4.76
C SER A 60 1.80 3.09 3.42
N THR A 61 2.26 4.23 2.91
CA THR A 61 3.21 4.33 1.80
C THR A 61 4.66 4.51 2.27
N VAL A 62 4.87 4.67 3.58
CA VAL A 62 6.20 4.69 4.20
C VAL A 62 6.63 3.25 4.48
N ILE A 63 7.80 2.88 4.00
CA ILE A 63 8.34 1.52 4.06
C ILE A 63 9.69 1.60 4.76
N ASP A 64 9.66 1.71 6.09
CA ASP A 64 10.79 1.52 6.98
C ASP A 64 10.46 0.44 8.03
#